data_AF-A0A9W7BZD9-F1
#
_entry.id   AF-A0A9W7BZD9-F1
#
_cell.length_a   1.000
_cell.length_b   1.000
_cell.length_c   1.000
_cell.angle_alpha   90.00
_cell.angle_beta   90.00
_cell.angle_gamma   90.00
#
_symmetry.space_group_name_H-M   'P 1'
#
loop_
_entity.id
_entity.type
_entity.pdbx_description
1 polymer ?
#
loop_
_entity_poly.entity_id
_entity_poly.type
_entity_poly.pdbx_seq_one_letter_code
_entity_poly.pdbx_strand_id
1 'polypeptide(L)'
;MIHPDTADTQPSPLPRQQLTIEKISPYLRLSYLALYMGAGFSIMDLIFDIAMVMEFSNTNRVHFAKATLVSICLNQFFQLYNVVFQYYKRGKRIMLREMLFVLTFVKPGVDVYRVVMKQKQAVNAVVSPKTEMLIMKSTELCMECIPGAIIQSMGFVAGSHSNIAILSLASSILTAAFISASIGIEKDLDRESRNYAPYFYVKEEFKEWLNEQLPVWITEEPAWFDDQKKATIPDDFVADPAMLLRIRGVNIEKIRERRRSSLGGLTT
;
A
#
# COMPACT_ATOMS: atom_id res chain seq x y z
N MET A 1 -48.24 21.24 -26.86
CA MET A 1 -47.01 20.65 -27.44
C MET A 1 -46.01 20.53 -26.31
N ILE A 2 -45.90 19.31 -25.77
CA ILE A 2 -44.98 19.00 -24.66
C ILE A 2 -43.63 18.75 -25.32
N HIS A 3 -42.66 19.63 -25.10
CA HIS A 3 -41.26 19.33 -25.36
C HIS A 3 -40.86 18.20 -24.40
N PRO A 4 -40.39 17.03 -24.87
CA PRO A 4 -39.76 16.10 -23.97
C PRO A 4 -38.40 16.69 -23.63
N ASP A 5 -38.20 17.00 -22.36
CA ASP A 5 -36.88 17.15 -21.77
C ASP A 5 -36.12 15.86 -22.07
N THR A 6 -35.23 15.88 -23.07
CA THR A 6 -34.13 14.93 -23.16
C THR A 6 -33.19 15.27 -22.02
N ALA A 7 -33.58 14.86 -20.82
CA ALA A 7 -32.68 14.81 -19.69
C ALA A 7 -31.50 13.94 -20.13
N ASP A 8 -30.34 14.57 -20.30
CA ASP A 8 -29.03 13.93 -20.33
C ASP A 8 -28.84 13.20 -19.00
N THR A 9 -29.48 12.04 -18.86
CA THR A 9 -29.31 11.15 -17.72
C THR A 9 -27.94 10.50 -17.87
N GLN A 10 -26.92 11.21 -17.39
CA GLN A 10 -25.66 10.60 -17.00
C GLN A 10 -25.97 9.32 -16.19
N PRO A 11 -25.21 8.24 -16.40
CA PRO A 11 -25.47 7.00 -15.70
C PRO A 11 -25.47 7.25 -14.20
N SER A 12 -26.35 6.55 -13.47
CA SER A 12 -26.44 6.67 -12.02
C SER A 12 -25.03 6.61 -11.41
N PRO A 13 -24.69 7.53 -10.49
CA PRO A 13 -23.36 7.53 -9.88
C PRO A 13 -23.15 6.15 -9.27
N LEU A 14 -21.98 5.56 -9.55
CA LEU A 14 -21.60 4.27 -8.98
C LEU A 14 -21.93 4.27 -7.48
N PRO A 15 -22.49 3.17 -6.91
CA PRO A 15 -22.85 3.06 -5.49
C PRO A 15 -21.67 3.23 -4.49
N ARG A 16 -20.49 3.63 -5.00
CA ARG A 16 -19.15 3.79 -4.43
C ARG A 16 -19.02 4.53 -3.11
N GLN A 17 -19.86 5.51 -2.78
CA GLN A 17 -19.51 6.37 -1.63
C GLN A 17 -19.97 5.82 -0.28
N GLN A 18 -21.12 5.16 -0.24
CA GLN A 18 -21.71 4.70 1.02
C GLN A 18 -21.26 3.27 1.35
N LEU A 19 -21.21 2.37 0.36
CA LEU A 19 -20.82 0.96 0.57
C LEU A 19 -19.34 0.80 0.96
N THR A 20 -18.46 1.66 0.45
CA THR A 20 -17.01 1.54 0.65
C THR A 20 -16.59 1.93 2.07
N ILE A 21 -17.27 2.87 2.75
CA ILE A 21 -16.91 3.23 4.13
C ILE A 21 -17.37 2.15 5.12
N GLU A 22 -18.56 1.59 4.92
CA GLU A 22 -19.10 0.51 5.76
C GLU A 22 -18.30 -0.78 5.60
N LYS A 23 -17.98 -1.18 4.35
CA LYS A 23 -17.10 -2.32 4.08
C LYS A 23 -15.70 -2.12 4.69
N ILE A 24 -15.16 -0.90 4.72
CA ILE A 24 -13.77 -0.63 5.19
C ILE A 24 -13.64 -0.53 6.71
N SER A 25 -14.69 -0.11 7.40
CA SER A 25 -14.73 0.04 8.87
C SER A 25 -14.10 -1.15 9.64
N PRO A 26 -14.44 -2.43 9.36
CA PRO A 26 -13.82 -3.57 10.03
C PRO A 26 -12.32 -3.72 9.73
N TYR A 27 -11.90 -3.55 8.47
CA TYR A 27 -10.49 -3.65 8.07
C TYR A 27 -9.63 -2.54 8.68
N LEU A 28 -10.21 -1.36 8.88
CA LEU A 28 -9.52 -0.25 9.54
C LEU A 28 -9.24 -0.56 11.02
N ARG A 29 -10.19 -1.19 11.72
CA ARG A 29 -9.98 -1.64 13.11
C ARG A 29 -8.90 -2.71 13.20
N LEU A 30 -8.93 -3.68 12.28
CA LEU A 30 -7.92 -4.73 12.18
C LEU A 30 -6.53 -4.15 11.91
N SER A 31 -6.43 -3.15 11.02
CA SER A 31 -5.18 -2.44 10.73
C SER A 31 -4.61 -1.75 11.97
N TYR A 32 -5.44 -1.08 12.79
CA TYR A 32 -4.95 -0.49 14.04
C TYR A 32 -4.45 -1.52 15.04
N LEU A 33 -5.14 -2.67 15.15
CA LEU A 33 -4.66 -3.76 15.98
C LEU A 33 -3.31 -4.28 15.47
N ALA A 34 -3.19 -4.49 14.16
CA ALA A 34 -1.95 -4.91 13.52
C ALA A 34 -0.81 -3.90 13.76
N LEU A 35 -1.11 -2.60 13.76
CA LEU A 35 -0.13 -1.57 14.10
C LEU A 35 0.41 -1.70 15.52
N TYR A 36 -0.47 -1.86 16.51
CA TYR A 36 -0.05 -2.06 17.91
C TYR A 36 0.75 -3.35 18.08
N MET A 37 0.31 -4.44 17.45
CA MET A 37 1.04 -5.71 17.45
C MET A 37 2.42 -5.56 16.81
N GLY A 38 2.53 -4.81 15.71
CA GLY A 38 3.80 -4.54 15.04
C GLY A 38 4.76 -3.74 15.91
N ALA A 39 4.27 -2.74 16.64
CA ALA A 39 5.10 -2.02 17.63
C ALA A 39 5.53 -2.94 18.79
N GLY A 40 4.67 -3.87 19.23
CA GLY A 40 5.03 -4.89 20.22
C GLY A 40 6.10 -5.85 19.72
N PHE A 41 5.99 -6.34 18.48
CA PHE A 41 6.99 -7.20 17.87
C PHE A 41 8.33 -6.51 17.67
N SER A 42 8.34 -5.21 17.34
CA SER A 42 9.57 -4.41 17.26
C SER A 42 10.37 -4.40 18.57
N ILE A 43 9.68 -4.27 19.72
CA ILE A 43 10.32 -4.38 21.04
C ILE A 43 10.79 -5.81 21.32
N MET A 44 10.02 -6.81 20.91
CA MET A 44 10.37 -8.22 21.10
C MET A 44 11.60 -8.62 20.27
N ASP A 45 11.71 -8.12 19.04
CA ASP A 45 12.85 -8.36 18.15
C ASP A 45 14.14 -7.81 18.78
N LEU A 46 14.10 -6.59 19.33
CA LEU A 46 15.24 -6.03 20.09
C LEU A 46 15.69 -6.93 21.26
N ILE A 47 14.73 -7.52 21.99
CA ILE A 47 15.04 -8.43 23.10
C ILE A 47 15.75 -9.69 22.57
N PHE A 48 15.23 -10.27 21.49
CA PHE A 48 15.82 -11.46 20.88
C PHE A 48 17.18 -11.18 20.25
N ASP A 49 17.38 -10.02 19.63
CA ASP A 49 18.67 -9.62 19.09
C ASP A 49 19.73 -9.44 20.19
N ILE A 50 19.37 -8.84 21.33
CA ILE A 50 20.27 -8.78 22.50
C ILE A 50 20.57 -10.18 23.04
N ALA A 51 19.55 -11.05 23.12
CA ALA A 51 19.73 -12.44 23.53
C ALA A 51 20.69 -13.19 22.60
N MET A 52 20.61 -12.95 21.29
CA MET A 52 21.51 -13.55 20.31
C MET A 52 22.94 -13.02 20.40
N VAL A 53 23.13 -11.73 20.68
CA VAL A 53 24.47 -11.17 20.95
C VAL A 53 25.11 -11.87 22.15
N MET A 54 24.35 -12.09 23.23
CA MET A 54 24.83 -12.81 24.41
C MET A 54 25.12 -14.29 24.08
N GLU A 55 24.23 -14.96 23.37
CA GLU A 55 24.38 -16.36 22.97
C GLU A 55 25.61 -16.58 22.09
N PHE A 56 25.82 -15.73 21.08
CA PHE A 56 27.00 -15.79 20.23
C PHE A 56 28.28 -15.46 20.99
N SER A 57 28.22 -14.58 21.99
CA SER A 57 29.37 -14.29 22.85
C SER A 57 29.73 -15.49 23.73
N ASN A 58 28.72 -16.15 24.34
CA ASN A 58 28.92 -17.31 25.20
C ASN A 58 29.43 -18.55 24.42
N THR A 59 29.04 -18.67 23.15
CA THR A 59 29.46 -19.77 22.28
C THR A 59 30.79 -19.51 21.54
N ASN A 60 31.56 -18.48 21.94
CA ASN A 60 32.81 -18.04 21.30
C ASN A 60 32.67 -17.68 19.79
N ARG A 61 31.47 -17.29 19.37
CA ARG A 61 31.10 -16.90 18.01
C ARG A 61 31.08 -15.39 17.84
N VAL A 62 32.19 -14.76 18.23
CA VAL A 62 32.31 -13.29 18.33
C VAL A 62 32.04 -12.58 17.00
N HIS A 63 32.33 -13.22 15.86
CA HIS A 63 32.03 -12.67 14.54
C HIS A 63 30.53 -12.45 14.32
N PHE A 64 29.69 -13.42 14.71
CA PHE A 64 28.24 -13.31 14.59
C PHE A 64 27.68 -12.32 15.61
N ALA A 65 28.18 -12.32 16.85
CA ALA A 65 27.79 -11.33 17.87
C ALA A 65 28.06 -9.89 17.41
N LYS A 66 29.25 -9.63 16.85
CA LYS A 66 29.61 -8.33 16.29
C LYS A 66 28.74 -7.96 15.10
N ALA A 67 28.42 -8.91 14.22
CA ALA A 67 27.56 -8.66 13.07
C ALA A 67 26.13 -8.27 13.50
N THR A 68 25.53 -8.98 14.47
CA THR A 68 24.22 -8.64 15.03
C THR A 68 24.25 -7.26 15.72
N LEU A 69 25.30 -6.95 16.47
CA LEU A 69 25.44 -5.62 17.08
C LEU A 69 25.52 -4.51 16.02
N VAL A 70 26.25 -4.76 14.92
CA VAL A 70 26.36 -3.81 13.80
C VAL A 70 25.01 -3.58 13.12
N SER A 71 24.17 -4.61 12.91
CA SER A 71 22.85 -4.42 12.32
C SER A 71 21.94 -3.55 13.21
N ILE A 72 21.92 -3.80 14.52
CA ILE A 72 21.18 -2.96 15.49
C ILE A 72 21.67 -1.51 15.43
N CYS A 73 23.00 -1.30 15.47
CA CYS A 73 23.58 0.05 15.40
C CYS A 73 23.27 0.77 14.07
N LEU A 74 23.29 0.06 12.95
CA LEU A 74 22.94 0.62 11.64
C LEU A 74 21.47 1.03 11.59
N ASN A 75 20.55 0.17 12.05
CA ASN A 75 19.14 0.53 12.14
C ASN A 75 18.93 1.80 12.97
N GLN A 76 19.56 1.85 14.15
CA GLN A 76 19.46 3.01 15.02
C GLN A 76 20.00 4.29 14.38
N PHE A 77 21.12 4.19 13.65
CA PHE A 77 21.68 5.31 12.91
C PHE A 77 20.71 5.84 11.83
N PHE A 78 20.13 4.94 11.03
CA PHE A 78 19.20 5.35 9.98
C PHE A 78 17.87 5.89 10.52
N GLN A 79 17.35 5.35 11.63
CA GLN A 79 16.17 5.91 12.29
C GLN A 79 16.44 7.33 12.82
N LEU A 80 17.61 7.57 13.42
CA LEU A 80 18.02 8.92 13.83
C LEU A 80 18.14 9.87 12.65
N TYR A 81 18.76 9.42 11.56
CA TYR A 81 18.85 10.18 10.31
C TYR A 81 17.47 10.58 9.80
N ASN A 82 16.53 9.63 9.72
CA ASN A 82 15.17 9.89 9.26
C ASN A 82 14.44 10.89 10.17
N VAL A 83 14.63 10.83 11.50
CA VAL A 83 14.06 11.82 12.43
C VAL A 83 14.69 13.20 12.24
N VAL A 84 16.00 13.30 12.08
CA VAL A 84 16.65 14.59 11.80
C VAL A 84 16.10 15.17 10.49
N PHE A 85 16.01 14.35 9.43
CA PHE A 85 15.46 14.77 8.14
C PHE A 85 13.99 15.20 8.23
N GLN A 86 13.18 14.55 9.05
CA GLN A 86 11.76 14.89 9.22
C GLN A 86 11.56 16.17 10.05
N TYR A 87 12.42 16.44 11.03
CA TYR A 87 12.23 17.50 12.02
C TYR A 87 13.20 18.69 11.92
N TYR A 88 14.16 18.70 10.98
CA TYR A 88 15.17 19.78 10.89
C TYR A 88 14.59 21.20 10.78
N LYS A 89 13.42 21.36 10.16
CA LYS A 89 12.71 22.65 10.01
C LYS A 89 11.70 22.96 11.11
N ARG A 90 11.40 22.02 12.01
CA ARG A 90 10.33 22.16 13.01
C ARG A 90 10.82 22.73 14.35
N GLY A 91 12.14 22.77 14.54
CA GLY A 91 12.79 23.36 15.72
C GLY A 91 13.56 22.32 16.56
N LYS A 92 14.71 22.76 17.09
CA LYS A 92 15.69 21.88 17.75
C LYS A 92 15.12 21.11 18.95
N ARG A 93 14.26 21.72 19.77
CA ARG A 93 13.66 21.05 20.95
C ARG A 93 12.77 19.87 20.55
N ILE A 94 11.97 20.02 19.50
CA ILE A 94 11.08 18.96 19.01
C ILE A 94 11.94 17.85 18.41
N MET A 95 12.90 18.19 17.56
CA MET A 95 13.83 17.22 16.97
C MET A 95 14.56 16.39 18.04
N LEU A 96 15.11 17.04 19.08
CA LEU A 96 15.78 16.33 20.18
C LEU A 96 14.84 15.38 20.94
N ARG A 97 13.58 15.77 21.15
CA ARG A 97 12.57 14.89 21.78
C ARG A 97 12.29 13.65 20.90
N GLU A 98 12.17 13.82 19.60
CA GLU A 98 11.96 12.69 18.68
C GLU A 98 13.19 11.79 18.58
N MET A 99 14.39 12.37 18.61
CA MET A 99 15.64 11.61 18.69
C MET A 99 15.70 10.80 20.00
N LEU A 100 15.24 11.38 21.12
CA LEU A 100 15.16 10.65 22.38
C LEU A 100 14.21 9.45 22.28
N PHE A 101 13.06 9.59 21.62
CA PHE A 101 12.16 8.44 21.40
C PHE A 101 12.79 7.32 20.59
N VAL A 102 13.62 7.65 19.60
CA VAL A 102 14.41 6.66 18.85
C VAL A 102 15.45 6.01 19.76
N LEU A 103 16.24 6.80 20.51
CA LEU A 103 17.28 6.30 21.42
C LEU A 103 16.75 5.41 22.54
N THR A 104 15.54 5.66 23.04
CA THR A 104 14.90 4.83 24.06
C THR A 104 14.08 3.67 23.47
N PHE A 105 14.10 3.45 22.16
CA PHE A 105 13.31 2.41 21.46
C PHE A 105 11.78 2.53 21.64
N VAL A 106 11.27 3.73 21.97
CA VAL A 106 9.83 3.98 22.19
C VAL A 106 9.16 4.54 20.93
N LYS A 107 9.95 4.95 19.92
CA LYS A 107 9.46 5.53 18.66
C LYS A 107 8.39 4.68 17.96
N PRO A 108 8.51 3.34 17.84
CA PRO A 108 7.47 2.53 17.19
C PRO A 108 6.08 2.71 17.81
N GLY A 109 5.99 2.75 19.14
CA GLY A 109 4.73 2.96 19.85
C GLY A 109 4.19 4.38 19.71
N VAL A 110 5.07 5.39 19.77
CA VAL A 110 4.70 6.80 19.58
C VAL A 110 4.14 7.05 18.18
N ASP A 111 4.74 6.45 17.16
CA ASP A 111 4.30 6.61 15.79
C ASP A 111 2.95 5.95 15.53
N VAL A 112 2.76 4.72 16.01
CA VAL A 112 1.46 4.04 15.96
C VAL A 112 0.39 4.88 16.65
N TYR A 113 0.67 5.41 17.83
CA TYR A 113 -0.26 6.28 18.55
C TYR A 113 -0.67 7.51 17.72
N ARG A 114 0.29 8.16 17.05
CA ARG A 114 0.00 9.34 16.20
C ARG A 114 -0.84 9.00 14.98
N VAL A 115 -0.61 7.83 14.38
CA VAL A 115 -1.36 7.35 13.21
C VAL A 115 -2.79 6.98 13.59
N VAL A 116 -2.97 6.25 14.70
CA VAL A 116 -4.30 5.86 15.20
C VAL A 116 -5.11 7.08 15.61
N MET A 117 -4.47 8.09 16.22
CA MET A 117 -5.10 9.36 16.58
C MET A 117 -5.35 10.28 15.37
N LYS A 118 -5.02 9.85 14.15
CA LYS A 118 -5.21 10.59 12.89
C LYS A 118 -4.64 12.00 12.96
N GLN A 119 -3.47 12.16 13.56
CA GLN A 119 -2.81 13.46 13.62
C GLN A 119 -2.52 13.96 12.22
N LYS A 120 -2.87 15.22 11.95
CA LYS A 120 -2.53 15.87 10.67
C LYS A 120 -1.02 16.13 10.62
N GLN A 121 -0.49 16.24 9.41
CA GLN A 121 0.89 16.66 9.20
C GLN A 121 1.11 18.01 9.89
N ALA A 122 2.13 18.06 10.74
CA ALA A 122 2.46 19.27 11.45
C ALA A 122 3.10 20.30 10.53
N VAL A 123 2.94 21.58 10.86
CA VAL A 123 3.61 22.69 10.16
C VAL A 123 5.12 22.44 10.16
N ASN A 124 5.74 22.54 8.98
CA ASN A 124 7.17 22.31 8.74
C ASN A 124 7.67 20.86 8.92
N ALA A 125 6.79 19.87 9.06
CA ALA A 125 7.16 18.46 8.93
C ALA A 125 7.25 18.08 7.45
N VAL A 126 8.21 17.22 7.07
CA VAL A 126 8.43 16.84 5.66
C VAL A 126 7.34 15.91 5.16
N VAL A 127 6.99 14.89 5.93
CA VAL A 127 5.97 13.89 5.59
C VAL A 127 4.86 13.78 6.62
N SER A 128 3.74 13.13 6.24
CA SER A 128 2.63 12.83 7.15
C SER A 128 3.04 11.83 8.25
N PRO A 129 2.37 11.81 9.43
CA PRO A 129 2.70 10.86 10.50
C PRO A 129 2.62 9.39 10.08
N LYS A 130 1.69 9.06 9.17
CA LYS A 130 1.57 7.71 8.60
C LYS A 130 2.77 7.36 7.74
N THR A 131 3.17 8.27 6.85
CA THR A 131 4.34 8.08 5.99
C THR A 131 5.63 7.99 6.82
N GLU A 132 5.76 8.82 7.86
CA GLU A 132 6.88 8.76 8.80
C GLU A 132 7.01 7.38 9.46
N MET A 133 5.90 6.85 9.98
CA MET A 133 5.86 5.51 10.58
C MET A 133 6.23 4.42 9.57
N LEU A 134 5.69 4.47 8.35
CA LEU A 134 6.00 3.52 7.29
C LEU A 134 7.50 3.54 6.94
N ILE A 135 8.11 4.73 6.88
CA ILE A 135 9.55 4.89 6.63
C ILE A 135 10.36 4.28 7.79
N MET A 136 9.95 4.51 9.05
CA MET A 136 10.63 3.91 10.22
C MET A 136 10.58 2.38 10.15
N LYS A 137 9.40 1.80 9.98
CA LYS A 137 9.21 0.35 9.86
C LYS A 137 9.95 -0.26 8.68
N SER A 138 9.97 0.43 7.53
CA SER A 138 10.73 -0.04 6.37
C SER A 138 12.24 -0.01 6.65
N THR A 139 12.71 0.99 7.39
CA THR A 139 14.12 1.09 7.79
C THR A 139 14.49 -0.05 8.75
N GLU A 140 13.66 -0.31 9.75
CA GLU A 140 13.80 -1.41 10.70
C GLU A 140 13.87 -2.76 9.98
N LEU A 141 12.92 -3.02 9.07
CA LEU A 141 12.88 -4.23 8.27
C LEU A 141 14.18 -4.44 7.46
N CYS A 142 14.68 -3.38 6.81
CA CYS A 142 15.85 -3.47 5.94
C CYS A 142 17.20 -3.49 6.67
N MET A 143 17.31 -2.78 7.79
CA MET A 143 18.59 -2.56 8.47
C MET A 143 18.82 -3.49 9.65
N GLU A 144 17.75 -4.01 10.27
CA GLU A 144 17.82 -4.89 11.45
C GLU A 144 17.22 -6.26 11.16
N CYS A 145 15.92 -6.34 10.82
CA CYS A 145 15.23 -7.63 10.77
C CYS A 145 15.77 -8.56 9.67
N ILE A 146 15.96 -8.06 8.44
CA ILE A 146 16.48 -8.87 7.32
C ILE A 146 17.95 -9.27 7.57
N PRO A 147 18.90 -8.34 7.85
CA PRO A 147 20.27 -8.70 8.16
C PRO A 147 20.38 -9.60 9.40
N GLY A 148 19.62 -9.31 10.46
CA GLY A 148 19.55 -10.09 11.69
C GLY A 148 19.11 -11.53 11.43
N ALA A 149 18.02 -11.72 10.68
CA ALA A 149 17.56 -13.05 10.29
C ALA A 149 18.62 -13.83 9.49
N ILE A 150 19.34 -13.17 8.58
CA ILE A 150 20.45 -13.79 7.82
C ILE A 150 21.58 -14.21 8.77
N ILE A 151 22.03 -13.31 9.65
CA ILE A 151 23.13 -13.57 10.60
C ILE A 151 22.75 -14.70 11.56
N GLN A 152 21.53 -14.68 12.11
CA GLN A 152 21.01 -15.73 13.00
C GLN A 152 20.88 -17.07 12.27
N SER A 153 20.40 -17.07 11.02
CA SER A 153 20.35 -18.29 10.18
C SER A 153 21.74 -18.88 9.95
N MET A 154 22.73 -18.04 9.62
CA MET A 154 24.10 -18.46 9.43
C MET A 154 24.73 -18.99 10.72
N GLY A 155 24.49 -18.32 11.85
CA GLY A 155 24.92 -18.78 13.16
C GLY A 155 24.30 -20.12 13.54
N PHE A 156 23.02 -20.31 13.24
CA PHE A 156 22.31 -21.57 13.46
C PHE A 156 22.93 -22.72 12.64
N VAL A 157 23.14 -22.52 11.34
CA VAL A 157 23.77 -23.52 10.45
C VAL A 157 25.22 -23.82 10.88
N ALA A 158 25.96 -22.83 11.35
CA ALA A 158 27.31 -23.02 11.87
C ALA A 158 27.36 -23.83 13.17
N GLY A 159 26.22 -24.20 13.77
CA GLY A 159 26.11 -25.09 14.93
C GLY A 159 25.57 -24.46 16.22
N SER A 160 24.93 -23.29 16.15
CA SER A 160 24.25 -22.69 17.32
C SER A 160 22.84 -23.26 17.43
N HIS A 161 22.72 -24.49 17.97
CA HIS A 161 21.44 -25.19 18.11
C HIS A 161 20.75 -24.98 19.46
N SER A 162 21.00 -23.87 20.15
CA SER A 162 20.32 -23.57 21.40
C SER A 162 18.85 -23.23 21.18
N ASN A 163 18.02 -23.50 22.19
CA ASN A 163 16.60 -23.15 22.15
C ASN A 163 16.38 -21.65 21.92
N ILE A 164 17.29 -20.81 22.45
CA ILE A 164 17.26 -19.35 22.27
C ILE A 164 17.50 -18.99 20.80
N ALA A 165 18.46 -19.63 20.13
CA ALA A 165 18.73 -19.40 18.71
C ALA A 165 17.55 -19.79 17.81
N ILE A 166 16.87 -20.90 18.11
CA ILE A 166 15.68 -21.34 17.37
C ILE A 166 14.52 -20.36 17.56
N LEU A 167 14.25 -19.97 18.80
CA LEU A 167 13.17 -19.03 19.13
C LEU A 167 13.43 -17.65 18.53
N SER A 168 14.66 -17.16 18.60
CA SER A 168 15.06 -15.90 17.99
C SER A 168 14.87 -15.92 16.48
N LEU A 169 15.36 -16.96 15.80
CA LEU A 169 15.24 -17.09 14.36
C LEU A 169 13.77 -17.13 13.91
N ALA A 170 12.93 -17.89 14.62
CA ALA A 170 11.49 -17.93 14.37
C ALA A 170 10.83 -16.56 14.60
N SER A 171 11.22 -15.85 15.67
CA SER A 171 10.73 -14.51 15.98
C SER A 171 11.09 -13.49 14.90
N SER A 172 12.34 -13.46 14.43
CA SER A 172 12.77 -12.47 13.43
C SER A 172 12.11 -12.72 12.07
N ILE A 173 11.94 -13.98 11.64
CA ILE A 173 11.19 -14.30 10.41
C ILE A 173 9.72 -13.88 10.54
N LEU A 174 9.09 -14.19 11.68
CA LEU A 174 7.69 -13.82 11.92
C LEU A 174 7.52 -12.30 11.96
N THR A 175 8.42 -11.58 12.62
CA THR A 175 8.40 -10.12 12.75
C THR A 175 8.60 -9.45 11.39
N ALA A 176 9.57 -9.91 10.60
CA ALA A 176 9.80 -9.42 9.24
C ALA A 176 8.57 -9.63 8.33
N ALA A 177 7.97 -10.82 8.38
CA ALA A 177 6.76 -11.13 7.62
C ALA A 177 5.58 -10.26 8.07
N PHE A 178 5.41 -10.09 9.39
CA PHE A 178 4.33 -9.30 9.97
C PHE A 178 4.45 -7.80 9.66
N ILE A 179 5.66 -7.23 9.78
CA ILE A 179 5.92 -5.82 9.44
C ILE A 179 5.67 -5.59 7.95
N SER A 180 6.15 -6.49 7.08
CA SER A 180 5.93 -6.42 5.63
C SER A 180 4.44 -6.46 5.27
N ALA A 181 3.69 -7.40 5.84
CA ALA A 181 2.24 -7.50 5.64
C ALA A 181 1.50 -6.26 6.17
N SER A 182 1.91 -5.75 7.34
CA SER A 182 1.34 -4.55 7.94
C SER A 182 1.52 -3.32 7.03
N ILE A 183 2.72 -3.10 6.49
CA ILE A 183 3.01 -2.01 5.54
C ILE A 183 2.11 -2.11 4.30
N GLY A 184 1.92 -3.32 3.76
CA GLY A 184 1.04 -3.57 2.62
C GLY A 184 -0.41 -3.18 2.90
N ILE A 185 -0.97 -3.69 4.00
CA ILE A 185 -2.34 -3.39 4.44
C ILE A 185 -2.53 -1.88 4.62
N GLU A 186 -1.55 -1.20 5.23
CA GLU A 186 -1.66 0.24 5.45
C GLU A 186 -1.66 1.06 4.17
N LYS A 187 -0.85 0.63 3.19
CA LYS A 187 -0.81 1.26 1.87
C LYS A 187 -2.12 1.04 1.12
N ASP A 188 -2.70 -0.16 1.21
CA ASP A 188 -3.98 -0.49 0.55
C ASP A 188 -5.19 0.19 1.19
N LEU A 189 -5.20 0.35 2.51
CA LEU A 189 -6.27 1.08 3.20
C LEU A 189 -6.18 2.60 3.02
N ASP A 190 -5.06 3.09 2.51
CA ASP A 190 -4.83 4.51 2.33
C ASP A 190 -5.80 5.16 1.34
N ARG A 191 -6.26 6.38 1.64
CA ARG A 191 -7.17 7.10 0.74
C ARG A 191 -6.43 7.68 -0.46
N GLU A 192 -5.20 8.18 -0.28
CA GLU A 192 -4.45 8.79 -1.37
C GLU A 192 -4.03 7.73 -2.40
N SER A 193 -3.57 6.57 -1.92
CA SER A 193 -3.23 5.43 -2.80
C SER A 193 -4.42 4.97 -3.64
N ARG A 194 -5.64 4.95 -3.07
CA ARG A 194 -6.87 4.62 -3.79
C ARG A 194 -7.32 5.69 -4.77
N ASN A 195 -7.07 6.96 -4.47
CA ASN A 195 -7.34 8.05 -5.40
C ASN A 195 -6.36 8.06 -6.57
N TYR A 196 -5.12 7.64 -6.34
CA TYR A 196 -4.10 7.54 -7.39
C TYR A 196 -4.37 6.37 -8.35
N ALA A 197 -4.83 5.22 -7.84
CA ALA A 197 -5.13 4.04 -8.65
C ALA A 197 -6.55 3.50 -8.40
N PRO A 198 -7.62 4.25 -8.72
CA PRO A 198 -9.00 3.88 -8.39
C PRO A 198 -9.45 2.60 -9.10
N TYR A 199 -8.93 2.34 -10.30
CA TYR A 199 -9.25 1.15 -11.07
C TYR A 199 -8.75 -0.15 -10.43
N PHE A 200 -7.69 -0.11 -9.61
CA PHE A 200 -7.18 -1.29 -8.92
C PHE A 200 -8.19 -1.82 -7.89
N TYR A 201 -8.81 -0.91 -7.14
CA TYR A 201 -9.70 -1.25 -6.02
C TYR A 201 -11.16 -1.46 -6.41
N VAL A 202 -11.60 -0.90 -7.53
CA VAL A 202 -12.99 -1.01 -8.01
C VAL A 202 -13.08 -1.86 -9.28
N LYS A 203 -12.01 -2.56 -9.68
CA LYS A 203 -11.95 -3.29 -10.97
C LYS A 203 -13.16 -4.20 -11.15
N GLU A 204 -13.43 -5.06 -10.18
CA GLU A 204 -14.50 -6.06 -10.26
C GLU A 204 -15.88 -5.43 -10.10
N GLU A 205 -16.10 -4.58 -9.08
CA GLU A 205 -17.40 -3.89 -8.90
C GLU A 205 -17.75 -3.03 -10.13
N PHE A 206 -16.76 -2.37 -10.73
CA PHE A 206 -16.94 -1.61 -11.97
C PHE A 206 -17.16 -2.53 -13.16
N LYS A 207 -16.48 -3.68 -13.24
CA LYS A 207 -16.69 -4.68 -14.29
C LYS A 207 -18.10 -5.24 -14.22
N GLU A 208 -18.60 -5.63 -13.05
CA GLU A 208 -19.97 -6.09 -12.85
C GLU A 208 -20.98 -5.01 -13.27
N TRP A 209 -20.85 -3.80 -12.71
CA TRP A 209 -21.71 -2.67 -13.06
C TRP A 209 -21.68 -2.33 -14.55
N LEU A 210 -20.49 -2.35 -15.15
CA LEU A 210 -20.33 -2.08 -16.58
C LEU A 210 -21.08 -3.15 -17.38
N ASN A 211 -20.91 -4.43 -17.07
CA ASN A 211 -21.59 -5.51 -17.79
C ASN A 211 -23.12 -5.52 -17.58
N GLU A 212 -23.63 -4.96 -16.48
CA GLU A 212 -25.07 -4.74 -16.29
C GLU A 212 -25.61 -3.58 -17.14
N GLN A 213 -24.88 -2.47 -17.23
CA GLN A 213 -25.35 -1.25 -17.90
C GLN A 213 -25.06 -1.24 -19.41
N LEU A 214 -24.00 -1.92 -19.85
CA LEU A 214 -23.55 -1.92 -21.24
C LEU A 214 -24.59 -2.44 -22.24
N PRO A 215 -25.39 -3.51 -21.97
CA PRO A 215 -26.48 -3.93 -22.84
C PRO A 215 -27.57 -2.85 -23.01
N VAL A 216 -27.85 -2.11 -21.95
CA VAL A 216 -28.84 -1.02 -21.95
C VAL A 216 -28.34 0.12 -22.84
N TRP A 217 -27.09 0.57 -22.66
CA TRP A 217 -26.54 1.67 -23.47
C TRP A 217 -26.33 1.31 -24.94
N ILE A 218 -26.09 0.04 -25.27
CA ILE A 218 -26.02 -0.41 -26.65
C ILE A 218 -27.40 -0.38 -27.32
N THR A 219 -28.48 -0.54 -26.55
CA THR A 219 -29.85 -0.54 -27.06
C THR A 219 -30.42 0.88 -27.11
N GLU A 220 -30.15 1.71 -26.10
CA GLU A 220 -30.66 3.07 -25.99
C GLU A 220 -29.82 4.10 -26.75
N GLU A 221 -28.56 3.78 -27.07
CA GLU A 221 -27.58 4.65 -27.74
C GLU A 221 -27.57 6.10 -27.22
N PRO A 222 -27.29 6.32 -25.92
CA PRO A 222 -27.32 7.66 -25.35
C PRO A 222 -26.22 8.55 -25.94
N ALA A 223 -26.53 9.84 -26.10
CA ALA A 223 -25.66 10.81 -26.79
C ALA A 223 -24.24 10.93 -26.21
N TRP A 224 -24.06 10.65 -24.91
CA TRP A 224 -22.77 10.69 -24.24
C TRP A 224 -21.92 9.43 -24.48
N PHE A 225 -22.51 8.30 -24.88
CA PHE A 225 -21.83 7.02 -25.10
C PHE A 225 -21.34 6.90 -26.55
N ASP A 226 -20.50 7.85 -26.93
CA ASP A 226 -19.94 7.97 -28.27
C ASP A 226 -18.83 6.93 -28.55
N ASP A 227 -18.34 6.93 -29.80
CA ASP A 227 -17.30 6.00 -30.25
C ASP A 227 -15.96 6.21 -29.51
N GLN A 228 -15.69 7.41 -28.97
CA GLN A 228 -14.48 7.70 -28.19
C GLN A 228 -14.56 7.08 -26.79
N LYS A 229 -15.71 7.21 -26.11
CA LYS A 229 -15.97 6.59 -24.81
C LYS A 229 -15.94 5.07 -24.92
N LYS A 230 -16.56 4.52 -25.97
CA LYS A 230 -16.48 3.09 -26.31
C LYS A 230 -15.03 2.59 -26.45
N ALA A 231 -14.16 3.36 -27.12
CA ALA A 231 -12.75 3.02 -27.29
C ALA A 231 -11.92 3.11 -26.00
N THR A 232 -12.38 3.86 -25.00
CA THR A 232 -11.67 4.03 -23.72
C THR A 232 -11.85 2.84 -22.77
N ILE A 233 -12.91 2.05 -22.96
CA ILE A 233 -13.19 0.84 -22.16
C ILE A 233 -12.16 -0.24 -22.51
N PRO A 234 -11.36 -0.77 -21.57
CA PRO A 234 -10.43 -1.86 -21.87
C PRO A 234 -11.17 -3.17 -22.18
N ASP A 235 -10.62 -4.00 -23.07
CA ASP A 235 -11.29 -5.23 -23.53
C ASP A 235 -11.54 -6.22 -22.38
N ASP A 236 -10.62 -6.30 -21.40
CA ASP A 236 -10.72 -7.18 -20.22
C ASP A 236 -11.92 -6.91 -19.30
N PHE A 237 -12.57 -5.75 -19.45
CA PHE A 237 -13.70 -5.31 -18.62
C PHE A 237 -15.06 -5.75 -19.17
N VAL A 238 -15.13 -6.22 -20.41
CA VAL A 238 -16.38 -6.72 -21.00
C VAL A 238 -16.36 -8.25 -20.98
N ALA A 239 -17.33 -8.85 -20.31
CA ALA A 239 -17.38 -10.29 -20.12
C ALA A 239 -17.88 -11.03 -21.37
N ASP A 240 -18.80 -10.42 -22.12
CA ASP A 240 -19.39 -11.02 -23.32
C ASP A 240 -18.58 -10.68 -24.59
N PRO A 241 -18.00 -11.68 -25.28
CA PRO A 241 -17.31 -11.49 -26.55
C PRO A 241 -18.20 -10.87 -27.64
N ALA A 242 -19.50 -11.14 -27.64
CA ALA A 242 -20.43 -10.56 -28.60
C ALA A 242 -20.62 -9.05 -28.38
N MET A 243 -20.64 -8.61 -27.12
CA MET A 243 -20.71 -7.18 -26.77
C MET A 243 -19.41 -6.45 -27.11
N LEU A 244 -18.25 -7.08 -26.89
CA LEU A 244 -16.96 -6.55 -27.35
C LEU A 244 -16.96 -6.30 -28.85
N LEU A 245 -17.44 -7.27 -29.63
CA LEU A 245 -17.55 -7.14 -31.08
C LEU A 245 -18.54 -6.05 -31.49
N ARG A 246 -19.61 -5.79 -30.76
CA ARG A 246 -20.52 -4.68 -31.05
C ARG A 246 -19.89 -3.31 -30.76
N ILE A 247 -19.21 -3.17 -29.63
CA ILE A 247 -18.55 -1.92 -29.22
C ILE A 247 -17.39 -1.58 -30.16
N ARG A 248 -16.65 -2.59 -30.63
CA ARG A 248 -15.52 -2.43 -31.55
C ARG A 248 -15.92 -2.45 -33.03
N GLY A 249 -16.94 -3.22 -33.39
CA GLY A 249 -17.40 -3.45 -34.76
C GLY A 249 -18.15 -2.29 -35.39
N VAL A 250 -18.89 -1.50 -34.60
CA VAL A 250 -19.51 -0.23 -35.04
C VAL A 250 -18.45 0.74 -35.58
N ASN A 251 -17.23 0.70 -35.03
CA ASN A 251 -16.12 1.51 -35.48
C ASN A 251 -15.63 1.09 -36.89
N ILE A 252 -15.64 -0.21 -37.20
CA ILE A 252 -15.20 -0.74 -38.50
C ILE A 252 -16.23 -0.43 -39.60
N GLU A 253 -17.53 -0.56 -39.33
CA GLU A 253 -18.57 -0.23 -40.31
C GLU A 253 -18.64 1.27 -40.63
N LYS A 254 -18.59 2.15 -39.62
CA LYS A 254 -18.54 3.61 -39.86
C LYS A 254 -17.27 4.05 -40.58
N ILE A 255 -16.11 3.44 -40.29
CA ILE A 255 -14.86 3.70 -41.04
C ILE A 255 -15.02 3.26 -42.51
N ARG A 256 -15.70 2.14 -42.75
CA ARG A 256 -15.98 1.64 -44.11
C ARG A 256 -16.98 2.52 -44.87
N GLU A 257 -18.01 3.03 -44.20
CA GLU A 257 -18.96 4.00 -44.76
C GLU A 257 -18.31 5.34 -45.09
N ARG A 258 -17.48 5.91 -44.19
CA ARG A 258 -16.73 7.14 -44.47
C ARG A 258 -15.78 6.99 -45.66
N ARG A 259 -15.16 5.82 -45.84
CA ARG A 259 -14.34 5.54 -47.03
C ARG A 259 -15.18 5.45 -48.30
N ARG A 260 -16.35 4.80 -48.23
CA ARG A 260 -17.29 4.70 -49.36
C ARG A 260 -17.89 6.05 -49.76
N SER A 261 -18.26 6.91 -48.82
CA SER A 261 -18.78 8.25 -49.12
C SER A 261 -17.71 9.17 -49.72
N SER A 262 -16.44 9.04 -49.30
CA SER A 262 -15.32 9.78 -49.93
C SER A 262 -15.04 9.34 -51.38
N LEU A 263 -15.34 8.08 -51.73
CA LEU A 263 -15.19 7.54 -53.08
C LEU A 263 -16.42 7.83 -53.98
N GLY A 264 -17.63 7.90 -53.40
CA GLY A 264 -18.86 8.22 -54.13
C GLY A 264 -18.99 9.69 -54.53
N GLY A 265 -18.27 10.60 -53.87
CA GLY A 265 -18.20 12.02 -54.25
C GLY A 265 -17.22 12.34 -55.39
N LEU A 266 -16.50 11.34 -55.90
CA LEU A 266 -15.54 11.48 -57.02
C LEU A 266 -16.11 11.02 -58.37
N THR A 267 -17.37 10.58 -58.43
CA THR A 267 -18.00 10.02 -59.64
C THR A 267 -19.27 10.73 -60.10
N THR A 268 -19.44 12.01 -59.77
CA THR A 268 -20.47 12.90 -60.36
C THR A 268 -19.83 14.12 -60.96
#